data_AF-A0A6I9QW96-F1
#
_entry.id   AF-A0A6I9QW96-F1
#
_cell.length_a   1.000
_cell.length_b   1.000
_cell.length_c   1.000
_cell.angle_alpha   90.00
_cell.angle_beta   90.00
_cell.angle_gamma   90.00
#
_symmetry.space_group_name_H-M   'P 1'
#
loop_
_entity.id
_entity.type
_entity.pdbx_description
1 polymer ?
#
loop_
_entity_poly.entity_id
_entity_poly.type
_entity_poly.pdbx_seq_one_letter_code
_entity_poly.pdbx_strand_id
1 'polypeptide(L)'
;MHSFVYRLNTLVTFAAVILAVLCGAASFLDAFNSPSVRAHAEVIKFNRFRKQLSGNDEVSLTLNISMDLRSLFTWNTKQVFVFLAAEYETSKNSLNQISLWDYIIPDKDHAKFQAQVANKYPLIDQGSNLRGKKVEFVLHWHVMPWTGRMIEGKMAVSNFYLPEAYT
;
A
#
# COMPACT_ATOMS: atom_id res chain seq x y z
N MET A 1 6.05 -9.96 56.14
CA MET A 1 7.28 -9.24 55.73
C MET A 1 7.30 -9.14 54.21
N HIS A 2 7.31 -7.94 53.62
CA HIS A 2 7.49 -7.81 52.17
C HIS A 2 8.97 -7.99 51.85
N SER A 3 9.33 -9.12 51.23
CA SER A 3 10.68 -9.35 50.72
C SER A 3 11.01 -8.35 49.62
N PHE A 4 12.30 -8.10 49.40
CA PHE A 4 12.78 -7.26 48.30
C PHE A 4 12.22 -7.72 46.95
N VAL A 5 12.19 -9.03 46.72
CA VAL A 5 11.63 -9.67 45.50
C VAL A 5 10.16 -9.33 45.32
N TYR A 6 9.35 -9.35 46.38
CA TYR A 6 7.93 -9.02 46.28
C TYR A 6 7.73 -7.55 45.86
N ARG A 7 8.50 -6.62 46.44
CA ARG A 7 8.42 -5.19 46.08
C ARG A 7 8.83 -4.95 44.62
N LEU A 8 9.88 -5.63 44.15
CA LEU A 8 10.31 -5.55 42.76
C LEU A 8 9.23 -6.10 41.82
N ASN A 9 8.63 -7.25 42.15
CA ASN A 9 7.54 -7.83 41.37
C ASN A 9 6.32 -6.89 41.27
N THR A 10 5.93 -6.25 42.38
CA THR A 10 4.87 -5.23 42.37
C THR A 10 5.20 -4.06 41.45
N LEU A 11 6.44 -3.56 41.47
CA LEU A 11 6.84 -2.46 40.61
C LEU A 11 6.83 -2.83 39.12
N VAL A 12 7.37 -4.01 38.77
CA VAL A 12 7.40 -4.50 37.39
C VAL A 12 5.99 -4.78 36.88
N THR A 13 5.14 -5.44 37.66
CA THR A 13 3.75 -5.72 37.25
C THR A 13 2.93 -4.45 37.10
N PHE A 14 3.10 -3.48 38.00
CA PHE A 14 2.46 -2.18 37.89
C PHE A 14 2.89 -1.43 36.62
N ALA A 15 4.19 -1.39 36.32
CA ALA A 15 4.72 -0.79 35.10
C ALA A 15 4.19 -1.51 33.84
N ALA A 16 4.12 -2.84 33.85
CA ALA A 16 3.58 -3.63 32.75
C ALA A 16 2.08 -3.38 32.51
N VAL A 17 1.28 -3.23 33.58
CA VAL A 17 -0.15 -2.90 33.48
C VAL A 17 -0.34 -1.50 32.91
N ILE A 18 0.43 -0.50 33.38
CA ILE A 18 0.39 0.85 32.81
C ILE A 18 0.74 0.81 31.33
N LEU A 19 1.81 0.11 30.95
CA LEU A 19 2.20 -0.02 29.55
C LEU A 19 1.11 -0.68 28.72
N ALA A 20 0.49 -1.76 29.21
CA ALA A 20 -0.61 -2.43 28.51
C ALA A 20 -1.83 -1.51 28.30
N VAL A 21 -2.17 -0.71 29.31
CA VAL A 21 -3.25 0.30 29.20
C VAL A 21 -2.89 1.37 28.17
N LEU A 22 -1.65 1.87 28.17
CA LEU A 22 -1.19 2.85 27.19
C LEU A 22 -1.23 2.30 25.75
N CYS A 23 -0.78 1.06 25.54
CA CYS A 23 -0.85 0.37 24.24
C CYS A 23 -2.31 0.17 23.79
N GLY A 24 -3.20 -0.20 24.71
CA GLY A 24 -4.64 -0.33 24.43
C GLY A 24 -5.27 1.01 24.05
N ALA A 25 -4.96 2.07 24.78
CA ALA A 25 -5.41 3.43 24.48
C ALA A 25 -4.87 3.92 23.14
N ALA A 26 -3.61 3.61 22.81
CA ALA A 26 -2.99 3.91 21.51
C ALA A 26 -3.77 3.33 20.34
N SER A 27 -3.99 2.02 20.43
CA SER A 27 -4.72 1.26 19.43
C SER A 27 -6.16 1.76 19.28
N PHE A 28 -6.80 2.16 20.39
CA PHE A 28 -8.17 2.66 20.38
C PHE A 28 -8.27 4.06 19.76
N LEU A 29 -7.36 4.98 20.08
CA LEU A 29 -7.36 6.33 19.54
C LEU A 29 -7.13 6.36 18.03
N ASP A 30 -6.27 5.48 17.51
CA ASP A 30 -6.05 5.35 16.07
C ASP A 30 -7.32 4.98 15.30
N ALA A 31 -8.27 4.28 15.91
CA ALA A 31 -9.55 3.93 15.26
C ALA A 31 -10.42 5.14 14.94
N PHE A 32 -10.19 6.29 15.59
CA PHE A 32 -10.89 7.55 15.33
C PHE A 32 -10.14 8.47 14.36
N ASN A 33 -8.93 8.09 13.94
CA ASN A 33 -8.20 8.87 12.96
C ASN A 33 -8.85 8.75 11.57
N SER A 34 -9.19 9.88 10.96
CA SER A 34 -9.74 9.95 9.60
C SER A 34 -8.72 10.61 8.67
N PRO A 35 -7.85 9.83 8.02
CA PRO A 35 -6.75 10.37 7.21
C PRO A 35 -7.24 10.96 5.88
N SER A 36 -6.69 12.11 5.49
CA SER A 36 -6.92 12.74 4.19
C SER A 36 -5.80 12.40 3.20
N VAL A 37 -5.94 11.28 2.49
CA VAL A 37 -4.97 10.84 1.48
C VAL A 37 -5.18 11.58 0.16
N ARG A 38 -4.08 12.03 -0.46
CA ARG A 38 -4.10 12.56 -1.83
C ARG A 38 -3.06 11.81 -2.65
N ALA A 39 -3.45 11.29 -3.81
CA ALA A 39 -2.56 10.59 -4.71
C ALA A 39 -2.90 10.90 -6.17
N HIS A 40 -1.89 10.86 -7.01
CA HIS A 40 -2.01 10.96 -8.46
C HIS A 40 -0.95 10.06 -9.10
N ALA A 41 -1.37 9.30 -10.12
CA ALA A 41 -0.54 8.36 -10.84
C ALA A 41 -0.89 8.43 -12.32
N GLU A 42 0.12 8.45 -13.18
CA GLU A 42 -0.07 8.48 -14.64
C GLU A 42 0.98 7.61 -15.34
N VAL A 43 0.64 7.11 -16.52
CA VAL A 43 1.57 6.40 -17.40
C VAL A 43 2.32 7.41 -18.23
N ILE A 44 3.64 7.48 -18.07
CA ILE A 44 4.50 8.34 -18.89
C ILE A 44 4.85 7.63 -20.19
N LYS A 45 5.15 6.33 -20.12
CA LYS A 45 5.67 5.56 -21.24
C LYS A 45 5.29 4.09 -21.14
N PHE A 46 4.91 3.52 -22.27
CA PHE A 46 4.83 2.07 -22.48
C PHE A 46 6.22 1.58 -22.90
N ASN A 47 6.90 0.87 -22.00
CA ASN A 47 8.27 0.39 -22.28
C ASN A 47 8.26 -0.86 -23.14
N ARG A 48 7.28 -1.74 -22.92
CA ARG A 48 7.13 -3.01 -23.63
C ARG A 48 5.69 -3.46 -23.55
N PHE A 49 5.14 -3.93 -24.66
CA PHE A 49 3.86 -4.62 -24.65
C PHE A 49 3.89 -5.79 -25.62
N ARG A 50 4.01 -7.02 -25.11
CA ARG A 50 4.20 -8.20 -25.96
C ARG A 50 3.38 -9.38 -25.47
N LYS A 51 3.27 -10.36 -26.35
CA LYS A 51 2.82 -11.70 -25.98
C LYS A 51 4.03 -12.56 -25.60
N GLN A 52 3.98 -13.16 -24.41
CA GLN A 52 4.99 -14.12 -23.96
C GLN A 52 4.88 -15.43 -24.75
N LEU A 53 5.95 -16.23 -24.72
CA LEU A 53 5.97 -17.58 -25.30
C LEU A 53 4.93 -18.51 -24.66
N SER A 54 4.58 -18.27 -23.40
CA SER A 54 3.49 -18.94 -22.67
C SER A 54 2.09 -18.58 -23.20
N GLY A 55 1.97 -17.57 -24.07
CA GLY A 55 0.71 -17.07 -24.60
C GLY A 55 0.06 -15.96 -23.77
N ASN A 56 0.67 -15.53 -22.68
CA ASN A 56 0.20 -14.45 -21.80
C ASN A 56 0.65 -13.07 -22.31
N ASP A 57 -0.21 -12.07 -22.21
CA ASP A 57 0.16 -10.68 -22.46
C ASP A 57 1.00 -10.15 -21.31
N GLU A 58 2.05 -9.39 -21.63
CA GLU A 58 2.96 -8.76 -20.68
C GLU A 58 3.17 -7.29 -21.04
N VAL A 59 2.97 -6.41 -20.06
CA VAL A 59 3.17 -4.97 -20.18
C VAL A 59 4.18 -4.47 -19.15
N SER A 60 5.13 -3.67 -19.61
CA SER A 60 6.00 -2.86 -18.74
C SER A 60 5.78 -1.37 -19.02
N LEU A 61 5.68 -0.59 -17.95
CA LEU A 61 5.27 0.81 -17.93
C LEU A 61 6.28 1.64 -17.14
N THR A 62 6.45 2.89 -17.52
CA THR A 62 7.03 3.92 -16.66
C THR A 62 5.90 4.81 -16.14
N LEU A 63 5.87 4.97 -14.83
CA LEU A 63 4.81 5.62 -14.08
C LEU A 63 5.35 6.91 -13.45
N ASN A 64 4.55 7.96 -13.45
CA ASN A 64 4.76 9.13 -12.58
C ASN A 64 3.82 8.97 -11.40
N ILE A 65 4.37 8.80 -10.20
CA ILE A 65 3.60 8.59 -8.97
C ILE A 65 3.84 9.79 -8.08
N SER A 66 2.76 10.41 -7.61
CA SER A 66 2.80 11.46 -6.58
C SER A 66 1.75 11.17 -5.50
N MET A 67 2.14 11.27 -4.25
CA MET A 67 1.25 10.99 -3.13
C MET A 67 1.63 11.78 -1.88
N ASP A 68 0.61 12.14 -1.10
CA ASP A 68 0.71 12.76 0.21
C ASP A 68 -0.04 11.88 1.21
N LEU A 69 0.74 11.08 1.95
CA LEU A 69 0.30 10.08 2.92
C LEU A 69 0.58 10.50 4.36
N ARG A 70 1.02 11.74 4.59
CA ARG A 70 1.43 12.24 5.91
C ARG A 70 0.32 12.14 6.97
N SER A 71 -0.95 12.19 6.56
CA SER A 71 -2.11 12.05 7.45
C SER A 71 -2.31 10.62 7.97
N LEU A 72 -1.68 9.62 7.35
CA LEU A 72 -1.70 8.23 7.83
C LEU A 72 -0.78 8.04 9.05
N PHE A 73 0.20 8.92 9.25
CA PHE A 73 1.14 8.84 10.36
C PHE A 73 0.58 9.51 11.61
N THR A 74 0.15 8.68 12.55
CA THR A 74 -0.14 9.05 13.95
C THR A 74 1.07 8.75 14.83
N TRP A 75 0.95 9.02 16.13
CA TRP A 75 1.97 8.70 17.12
C TRP A 75 2.17 7.19 17.34
N ASN A 76 1.18 6.36 17.00
CA ASN A 76 1.26 4.90 17.11
C ASN A 76 1.59 4.24 15.76
N THR A 77 1.79 5.00 14.68
CA THR A 77 2.19 4.45 13.39
C THR A 77 3.68 4.11 13.39
N LYS A 78 4.01 2.85 13.09
CA LYS A 78 5.40 2.39 12.92
C LYS A 78 5.90 2.62 11.51
N GLN A 79 5.10 2.22 10.52
CA GLN A 79 5.43 2.34 9.09
C GLN A 79 4.15 2.22 8.27
N VAL A 80 4.19 2.69 7.02
CA VAL A 80 3.12 2.51 6.04
C VAL A 80 3.67 1.73 4.86
N PHE A 81 3.06 0.59 4.56
CA PHE A 81 3.32 -0.12 3.30
C PHE A 81 2.33 0.41 2.26
N VAL A 82 2.83 0.87 1.12
CA VAL A 82 2.01 1.38 0.03
C VAL A 82 2.35 0.63 -1.25
N PHE A 83 1.34 0.33 -2.06
CA PHE A 83 1.54 -0.22 -3.39
C PHE A 83 0.51 0.33 -4.36
N LEU A 84 0.95 0.52 -5.60
CA LEU A 84 0.08 0.92 -6.70
C LEU A 84 -0.31 -0.33 -7.48
N ALA A 85 -1.61 -0.60 -7.57
CA ALA A 85 -2.14 -1.72 -8.32
C ALA A 85 -2.82 -1.25 -9.62
N ALA A 86 -2.70 -2.07 -10.65
CA ALA A 86 -3.58 -2.03 -11.81
C ALA A 86 -4.76 -2.97 -11.57
N GLU A 87 -5.97 -2.43 -11.63
CA GLU A 87 -7.22 -3.16 -11.51
C GLU A 87 -7.97 -3.13 -12.84
N TYR A 88 -8.42 -4.29 -13.31
CA TYR A 88 -9.18 -4.43 -14.55
C TYR A 88 -10.01 -5.72 -14.55
N GLU A 89 -11.13 -5.69 -15.28
CA GLU A 89 -12.03 -6.85 -15.38
C GLU A 89 -11.74 -7.65 -16.64
N THR A 90 -11.94 -8.96 -16.66
CA THR A 90 -11.89 -9.79 -17.88
C THR A 90 -13.15 -10.64 -17.97
N SER A 91 -13.41 -11.29 -19.10
CA SER A 91 -14.57 -12.17 -19.24
C SER A 91 -14.57 -13.34 -18.25
N LYS A 92 -13.39 -13.75 -17.77
CA LYS A 92 -13.21 -14.83 -16.80
C LYS A 92 -13.22 -14.35 -15.35
N ASN A 93 -12.69 -13.16 -15.09
CA ASN A 93 -12.50 -12.64 -13.73
C ASN A 93 -13.14 -11.26 -13.60
N SER A 94 -14.03 -11.11 -12.63
CA SER A 94 -14.65 -9.81 -12.31
C SER A 94 -13.65 -8.79 -11.76
N LEU A 95 -12.52 -9.24 -11.19
CA LEU A 95 -11.45 -8.36 -10.72
C LEU A 95 -10.11 -9.05 -10.93
N ASN A 96 -9.25 -8.47 -11.77
CA ASN A 96 -7.84 -8.78 -11.83
C ASN A 96 -7.09 -7.62 -11.20
N GLN A 97 -6.23 -7.91 -10.22
CA GLN A 97 -5.44 -6.92 -9.50
C GLN A 97 -3.97 -7.32 -9.56
N ILE A 98 -3.13 -6.41 -10.08
CA ILE A 98 -1.69 -6.64 -10.19
C ILE A 98 -0.96 -5.46 -9.57
N SER A 99 -0.14 -5.71 -8.54
CA SER A 99 0.75 -4.70 -7.99
C SER A 99 1.82 -4.33 -9.02
N LEU A 100 1.97 -3.04 -9.32
CA LEU A 100 2.96 -2.53 -10.28
C LEU A 100 4.22 -2.03 -9.57
N TRP A 101 4.04 -1.46 -8.40
CA TRP A 101 5.09 -0.83 -7.61
C TRP A 101 4.70 -0.84 -6.14
N ASP A 102 5.68 -1.01 -5.26
CA ASP A 102 5.52 -0.98 -3.82
C ASP A 102 6.60 -0.13 -3.16
N TYR A 103 6.31 0.35 -1.96
CA TYR A 103 7.27 1.03 -1.11
C TYR A 103 6.85 0.97 0.36
N ILE A 104 7.84 0.90 1.25
CA ILE A 104 7.64 1.02 2.69
C ILE A 104 8.08 2.43 3.09
N ILE A 105 7.15 3.21 3.61
CA ILE A 105 7.40 4.54 4.15
C ILE A 105 7.69 4.37 5.65
N PRO A 106 8.94 4.61 6.10
CA PRO A 106 9.33 4.36 7.47
C PRO A 106 8.80 5.42 8.44
N ASP A 107 8.65 6.66 7.99
CA ASP A 107 8.26 7.78 8.83
C ASP A 107 7.51 8.87 8.05
N LYS A 108 6.97 9.84 8.78
CA LYS A 108 6.13 10.92 8.24
C LYS A 108 6.87 11.86 7.29
N ASP A 109 8.18 12.06 7.46
CA ASP A 109 8.95 13.00 6.65
C ASP A 109 9.12 12.49 5.22
N HIS A 110 9.12 11.15 5.06
CA HIS A 110 9.14 10.47 3.76
C HIS A 110 7.75 10.20 3.18
N ALA A 111 6.66 10.58 3.87
CA ALA A 111 5.29 10.25 3.47
C ALA A 111 4.72 11.16 2.37
N LYS A 112 5.48 12.17 1.94
CA LYS A 112 5.20 12.93 0.72
C LYS A 112 6.19 12.50 -0.34
N PHE A 113 5.70 11.81 -1.37
CA PHE A 113 6.54 11.17 -2.37
C PHE A 113 6.13 11.63 -3.77
N GLN A 114 7.12 11.88 -4.62
CA GLN A 114 6.93 12.11 -6.03
C GLN A 114 8.11 11.54 -6.80
N ALA A 115 7.87 10.61 -7.71
CA ALA A 115 8.92 10.03 -8.53
C ALA A 115 8.39 9.47 -9.85
N GLN A 116 9.27 9.44 -10.83
CA GLN A 116 9.07 8.70 -12.08
C GLN A 116 9.81 7.37 -11.98
N VAL A 117 9.08 6.26 -11.99
CA VAL A 117 9.62 4.92 -11.76
C VAL A 117 9.10 3.94 -12.80
N ALA A 118 9.96 3.03 -13.24
CA ALA A 118 9.48 1.86 -13.98
C ALA A 118 8.70 0.94 -13.04
N ASN A 119 7.71 0.23 -13.56
CA ASN A 119 7.00 -0.77 -12.78
C ASN A 119 7.96 -1.88 -12.33
N LYS A 120 7.97 -2.17 -11.02
CA LYS A 120 8.78 -3.21 -10.41
C LYS A 120 8.30 -4.60 -10.81
N TYR A 121 6.98 -4.75 -10.97
CA TYR A 121 6.35 -5.97 -11.42
C TYR A 121 5.63 -5.74 -12.75
N PRO A 122 6.00 -6.48 -13.81
CA PRO A 122 5.29 -6.47 -15.08
C PRO A 122 3.82 -6.84 -14.91
N LEU A 123 2.95 -6.15 -15.65
CA LEU A 123 1.53 -6.50 -15.71
C LEU A 123 1.39 -7.69 -16.65
N ILE A 124 1.08 -8.86 -16.09
CA ILE A 124 0.94 -10.11 -16.84
C ILE A 124 -0.48 -10.64 -16.67
N ASP A 125 -1.20 -10.79 -17.78
CA ASP A 125 -2.56 -11.31 -17.79
C ASP A 125 -2.62 -12.74 -18.35
N GLN A 126 -3.65 -13.49 -17.97
CA GLN A 126 -3.89 -14.83 -18.50
C GLN A 126 -4.46 -14.74 -19.93
N GLY A 127 -3.62 -15.01 -20.92
CA GLY A 127 -4.00 -14.91 -22.33
C GLY A 127 -3.83 -13.51 -22.91
N SER A 128 -4.69 -13.12 -23.86
CA SER A 128 -4.53 -11.89 -24.65
C SER A 128 -5.63 -10.84 -24.47
N ASN A 129 -5.95 -10.52 -23.21
CA ASN A 129 -7.06 -9.62 -22.87
C ASN A 129 -6.62 -8.17 -22.59
N LEU A 130 -5.33 -7.85 -22.73
CA LEU A 130 -4.79 -6.54 -22.35
C LEU A 130 -4.81 -5.50 -23.45
N ARG A 131 -4.95 -5.90 -24.72
CA ARG A 131 -5.00 -4.97 -25.86
C ARG A 131 -6.25 -4.09 -25.81
N GLY A 132 -6.06 -2.77 -25.91
CA GLY A 132 -7.17 -1.79 -25.84
C GLY A 132 -7.88 -1.75 -24.48
N LYS A 133 -7.31 -2.40 -23.46
CA LYS A 133 -8.01 -2.62 -22.20
C LYS A 133 -7.99 -1.37 -21.33
N LYS A 134 -9.16 -1.03 -20.78
CA LYS A 134 -9.26 -0.01 -19.72
C LYS A 134 -8.71 -0.59 -18.43
N VAL A 135 -7.72 0.09 -17.86
CA VAL A 135 -7.09 -0.25 -16.59
C VAL A 135 -7.25 0.93 -15.63
N GLU A 136 -7.60 0.63 -14.39
CA GLU A 136 -7.66 1.60 -13.30
C GLU A 136 -6.46 1.46 -12.39
N PHE A 137 -5.82 2.57 -12.05
CA PHE A 137 -4.81 2.62 -11.01
C PHE A 137 -5.47 2.85 -9.66
N VAL A 138 -5.22 1.92 -8.74
CA VAL A 138 -5.70 1.98 -7.36
C VAL A 138 -4.49 1.95 -6.44
N LEU A 139 -4.36 2.99 -5.61
CA LEU A 139 -3.36 3.03 -4.56
C LEU A 139 -3.93 2.30 -3.36
N HIS A 140 -3.18 1.32 -2.85
CA HIS A 140 -3.49 0.61 -1.62
C HIS A 140 -2.42 0.92 -0.60
N TRP A 141 -2.81 1.06 0.66
CA TRP A 141 -1.88 1.27 1.76
C TRP A 141 -2.31 0.50 3.00
N HIS A 142 -1.32 -0.02 3.71
CA HIS A 142 -1.47 -0.68 4.99
C HIS A 142 -0.67 0.10 6.04
N VAL A 143 -1.38 0.69 7.00
CA VAL A 143 -0.79 1.36 8.16
C VAL A 143 -0.48 0.28 9.21
N MET A 144 0.80 0.12 9.53
CA MET A 144 1.27 -0.82 10.54
C MET A 144 1.54 -0.03 11.83
N PRO A 145 0.74 -0.23 12.88
CA PRO A 145 1.00 0.43 14.15
C PRO A 145 2.08 -0.30 14.96
N TRP A 146 2.61 0.36 15.99
CA TRP A 146 3.43 -0.27 17.02
C TRP A 146 2.60 -1.26 17.85
N THR A 147 1.35 -0.90 18.13
CA THR A 147 0.41 -1.73 18.88
C THR A 147 -0.98 -1.71 18.26
N GLY A 148 -1.67 -2.84 18.30
CA GLY A 148 -3.02 -2.98 17.75
C GLY A 148 -3.04 -3.62 16.37
N ARG A 149 -4.14 -3.39 15.63
CA ARG A 149 -4.39 -4.01 14.33
C ARG A 149 -3.88 -3.16 13.18
N MET A 150 -3.47 -3.81 12.10
CA MET A 150 -3.18 -3.14 10.83
C MET A 150 -4.45 -2.49 10.26
N ILE A 151 -4.32 -1.30 9.68
CA ILE A 151 -5.42 -0.57 9.04
C ILE A 151 -5.11 -0.49 7.55
N GLU A 152 -6.03 -0.99 6.74
CA GLU A 152 -5.94 -0.94 5.28
C GLU A 152 -6.82 0.19 4.72
N GLY A 153 -6.38 0.75 3.60
CA GLY A 153 -7.17 1.70 2.82
C GLY A 153 -6.79 1.63 1.35
N LYS A 154 -7.72 2.07 0.50
CA LYS A 154 -7.52 2.13 -0.94
C LYS A 154 -8.19 3.35 -1.55
N MET A 155 -7.64 3.85 -2.65
CA MET A 155 -8.16 4.97 -3.41
C MET A 155 -7.92 4.75 -4.90
N ALA A 156 -8.97 4.86 -5.70
CA ALA A 156 -8.82 4.96 -7.15
C ALA A 156 -8.17 6.29 -7.50
N VAL A 157 -7.12 6.24 -8.32
CA VAL A 157 -6.23 7.38 -8.58
C VAL A 157 -6.44 7.92 -9.99
N SER A 158 -6.44 7.04 -10.99
CA SER A 158 -6.61 7.40 -12.39
C SER A 158 -6.99 6.17 -13.21
N ASN A 159 -7.40 6.39 -14.45
CA ASN A 159 -7.62 5.31 -15.42
C ASN A 159 -6.95 5.65 -16.74
N PHE A 160 -6.59 4.60 -17.49
CA PHE A 160 -5.97 4.72 -18.80
C PHE A 160 -6.32 3.51 -19.66
N TYR A 161 -6.02 3.61 -20.95
CA TYR A 161 -6.19 2.53 -21.91
C TYR A 161 -4.83 1.99 -22.32
N LEU A 162 -4.70 0.66 -22.34
CA LEU A 162 -3.57 -0.01 -22.93
C LEU A 162 -3.62 0.10 -24.47
N PRO A 163 -2.47 0.13 -25.17
CA PRO A 163 -2.43 0.16 -26.63
C PRO A 163 -3.17 -1.03 -27.26
N GLU A 164 -3.65 -0.90 -28.50
CA GLU A 164 -4.24 -2.03 -29.22
C GLU A 164 -3.20 -2.95 -29.86
N ALA A 165 -2.05 -2.39 -30.24
CA ALA A 165 -0.97 -3.11 -30.88
C ALA A 165 0.14 -3.49 -29.87
N TYR A 166 0.75 -4.65 -30.08
CA TYR A 166 1.98 -5.03 -29.39
C TYR A 166 3.15 -4.16 -29.87
N THR A 167 4.10 -3.91 -28.98
CA THR A 167 5.34 -3.13 -29.19
C THR A 167 6.57 -3.99 -28.91
#